data_AF-A0A246FDJ9-F1
#
_entry.id   AF-A0A246FDJ9-F1
#
_cell.length_a   1.000
_cell.length_b   1.000
_cell.length_c   1.000
_cell.angle_alpha   90.00
_cell.angle_beta   90.00
_cell.angle_gamma   90.00
#
_symmetry.space_group_name_H-M   'P 1'
#
loop_
_entity.id
_entity.type
_entity.pdbx_description
1 polymer ?
#
loop_
_entity_poly.entity_id
_entity_poly.type
_entity_poly.pdbx_seq_one_letter_code
_entity_poly.pdbx_strand_id
1 'polypeptide(L)'
;MNYILFAVPFFFLLIAIELLADRWRGLRTYRLSDALNSLSAGVLSTTSGLLTKGLALVTYTLAWQQLALVELSAKSLWVWVFAFVFYDFCYYWNHRLGHERNVLWAAHAVHHQSEDYNLSTALRQTSTGFIFGWIFYLPMAIVGVPPLVFLTVGALNLLYQFWVHTRHIPKLGWFEWVFITPSNHRVHHAQNPVYMDRNYGGVFIIWDRLFGTFQEELDEEPVIFGVTVPLASWNPLWANLQVYAHLWNDARRTGSIGDKLRIWFMRTGWRPEDVAQRHPMPKPDLAAFRKFDVPLTRGRQWYAGLQFATYVVVGTWLLGVGEHWQVLPLVIGWSWMAFGLYTIGCWLESRSWALRLELLRLVLNMPAVAALAWGGIELPQWAPWALAVYSLLSLIGLLGLQRAERLPQAD
;
A
#
# COMPACT_ATOMS: atom_id res chain seq x y z
N MET A 1 5.06 17.57 13.54
CA MET A 1 5.99 17.50 12.38
C MET A 1 5.64 16.25 11.58
N ASN A 2 5.41 16.37 10.26
CA ASN A 2 5.04 15.23 9.42
C ASN A 2 6.30 14.55 8.87
N TYR A 3 6.91 13.66 9.67
CA TYR A 3 8.15 12.95 9.31
C TYR A 3 8.05 12.19 7.98
N ILE A 4 6.87 11.64 7.69
CA ILE A 4 6.62 10.88 6.46
C ILE A 4 6.73 11.79 5.23
N LEU A 5 6.16 13.00 5.29
CA LEU A 5 6.24 13.97 4.19
C LEU A 5 7.71 14.32 3.87
N PHE A 6 8.54 14.51 4.90
CA PHE A 6 9.97 14.76 4.71
C PHE A 6 10.76 13.56 4.17
N ALA A 7 10.26 12.34 4.39
CA ALA A 7 10.91 11.12 3.89
C ALA A 7 10.64 10.85 2.41
N VAL A 8 9.57 11.43 1.82
CA VAL A 8 9.16 11.18 0.42
C VAL A 8 10.32 11.36 -0.59
N PRO A 9 11.09 12.48 -0.58
CA PRO A 9 12.20 12.64 -1.52
C PRO A 9 13.29 11.57 -1.35
N PHE A 10 13.53 11.14 -0.11
CA PHE A 10 14.53 10.10 0.19
C PHE A 10 14.07 8.73 -0.29
N PHE A 11 12.77 8.40 -0.18
CA PHE A 11 12.24 7.16 -0.74
C PHE A 11 12.46 7.09 -2.26
N PHE A 12 12.15 8.17 -3.00
CA PHE A 12 12.38 8.21 -4.44
C PHE A 12 13.87 8.18 -4.81
N LEU A 13 14.73 8.85 -4.03
CA LEU A 13 16.17 8.77 -4.22
C LEU A 13 16.68 7.33 -4.02
N LEU A 14 16.25 6.65 -2.96
CA LEU A 14 16.67 5.28 -2.67
C LEU A 14 16.13 4.28 -3.70
N ILE A 15 14.89 4.44 -4.18
CA ILE A 15 14.34 3.67 -5.30
C ILE A 15 15.18 3.89 -6.57
N ALA A 16 15.58 5.13 -6.87
CA ALA A 16 16.42 5.42 -8.02
C ALA A 16 17.81 4.77 -7.89
N ILE A 17 18.42 4.82 -6.70
CA ILE A 17 19.70 4.16 -6.41
C ILE A 17 19.56 2.64 -6.56
N GLU A 18 18.51 2.03 -6.01
CA GLU A 18 18.27 0.60 -6.14
C GLU A 18 18.05 0.21 -7.61
N LEU A 19 17.28 0.99 -8.38
CA LEU A 19 17.07 0.73 -9.80
C LEU A 19 18.39 0.79 -10.61
N LEU A 20 19.31 1.69 -10.26
CA LEU A 20 20.64 1.74 -10.87
C LEU A 20 21.47 0.51 -10.47
N ALA A 21 21.44 0.12 -9.20
CA ALA A 21 22.12 -1.08 -8.71
C ALA A 21 21.54 -2.38 -9.33
N ASP A 22 20.24 -2.46 -9.52
CA ASP A 22 19.50 -3.54 -10.19
C ASP A 22 19.96 -3.72 -11.63
N ARG A 23 20.09 -2.62 -12.36
CA ARG A 23 20.61 -2.64 -13.74
C ARG A 23 22.08 -3.02 -13.78
N TRP A 24 22.90 -2.50 -12.87
CA TRP A 24 24.33 -2.80 -12.83
C TRP A 24 24.60 -4.27 -12.48
N ARG A 25 23.84 -4.85 -11.56
CA ARG A 25 23.95 -6.27 -11.15
C ARG A 25 23.16 -7.24 -12.03
N GLY A 26 22.29 -6.74 -12.90
CA GLY A 26 21.46 -7.56 -13.80
C GLY A 26 20.35 -8.37 -13.10
N LEU A 27 19.91 -7.98 -11.90
CA LEU A 27 18.91 -8.74 -11.12
C LEU A 27 17.48 -8.57 -11.63
N ARG A 28 17.18 -7.47 -12.34
CA ARG A 28 15.89 -7.20 -13.01
C ARG A 28 14.69 -7.33 -12.07
N THR A 29 14.79 -6.73 -10.89
CA THR A 29 13.76 -6.80 -9.83
C THR A 29 12.60 -5.83 -10.03
N TYR A 30 12.67 -4.97 -11.04
CA TYR A 30 11.65 -3.96 -11.34
C TYR A 30 10.95 -4.24 -12.67
N ARG A 31 9.62 -4.38 -12.63
CA ARG A 31 8.74 -4.17 -13.78
C ARG A 31 8.00 -2.85 -13.61
N LEU A 32 7.95 -2.05 -14.67
CA LEU A 32 7.37 -0.71 -14.61
C LEU A 32 5.92 -0.74 -14.13
N SER A 33 5.10 -1.63 -14.69
CA SER A 33 3.67 -1.71 -14.37
C SER A 33 3.43 -2.06 -12.90
N ASP A 34 4.21 -3.02 -12.37
CA ASP A 34 4.15 -3.42 -10.96
C ASP A 34 4.61 -2.28 -10.04
N ALA A 35 5.76 -1.65 -10.33
CA ALA A 35 6.27 -0.52 -9.55
C ALA A 35 5.30 0.68 -9.55
N LEU A 36 4.74 1.04 -10.71
CA LEU A 36 3.72 2.10 -10.80
C LEU A 36 2.45 1.73 -10.03
N ASN A 37 2.00 0.47 -10.06
CA ASN A 37 0.84 0.04 -9.30
C ASN A 37 1.11 0.07 -7.78
N SER A 38 2.29 -0.37 -7.35
CA SER A 38 2.74 -0.32 -5.94
C SER A 38 2.80 1.12 -5.42
N LEU A 39 3.43 2.03 -6.17
CA LEU A 39 3.47 3.44 -5.81
C LEU A 39 2.08 4.09 -5.88
N SER A 40 1.22 3.68 -6.82
CA SER A 40 -0.17 4.15 -6.90
C SER A 40 -0.99 3.74 -5.67
N ALA A 41 -0.83 2.51 -5.18
CA ALA A 41 -1.44 2.07 -3.92
C ALA A 41 -0.94 2.94 -2.75
N GLY A 42 0.35 3.27 -2.70
CA GLY A 42 0.93 4.17 -1.70
C GLY A 42 0.36 5.60 -1.73
N VAL A 43 0.28 6.21 -2.91
CA VAL A 43 -0.32 7.54 -3.09
C VAL A 43 -1.79 7.52 -2.68
N LEU A 44 -2.54 6.49 -3.10
CA LEU A 44 -3.94 6.31 -2.71
C LEU A 44 -4.10 6.13 -1.19
N SER A 45 -3.29 5.27 -0.56
CA SER A 45 -3.28 5.06 0.89
C SER A 45 -3.01 6.36 1.65
N THR A 46 -1.98 7.08 1.25
CA THR A 46 -1.55 8.29 1.94
C THR A 46 -2.60 9.41 1.81
N THR A 47 -3.22 9.55 0.64
CA THR A 47 -4.32 10.51 0.44
C THR A 47 -5.63 10.08 1.12
N SER A 48 -5.97 8.79 1.13
CA SER A 48 -7.07 8.25 1.95
C SER A 48 -6.85 8.52 3.45
N GLY A 49 -5.59 8.52 3.89
CA GLY A 49 -5.21 8.86 5.26
C GLY A 49 -5.67 10.26 5.69
N LEU A 50 -5.75 11.24 4.78
CA LEU A 50 -6.29 12.57 5.12
C LEU A 50 -7.76 12.52 5.56
N LEU A 51 -8.53 11.57 5.03
CA LEU A 51 -9.93 11.37 5.38
C LEU A 51 -10.10 10.55 6.67
N THR A 52 -9.16 9.64 6.97
CA THR A 52 -9.36 8.60 8.01
C THR A 52 -8.45 8.76 9.23
N LYS A 53 -7.33 9.47 9.13
CA LYS A 53 -6.35 9.68 10.23
C LYS A 53 -6.98 10.35 11.46
N GLY A 54 -8.01 11.18 11.23
CA GLY A 54 -8.80 11.78 12.31
C GLY A 54 -9.41 10.74 13.25
N LEU A 55 -9.93 9.63 12.72
CA LEU A 55 -10.52 8.56 13.54
C LEU A 55 -9.47 7.96 14.49
N ALA A 56 -8.36 7.46 13.97
CA ALA A 56 -7.34 6.80 14.78
C ALA A 56 -6.75 7.75 15.84
N LEU A 57 -6.44 9.00 15.47
CA LEU A 57 -5.86 9.97 16.40
C LEU A 57 -6.86 10.41 17.47
N VAL A 58 -8.11 10.70 17.09
CA VAL A 58 -9.15 11.11 18.04
C VAL A 58 -9.45 9.95 18.99
N THR A 59 -9.66 8.75 18.49
CA THR A 59 -9.93 7.58 19.32
C THR A 59 -8.78 7.28 20.28
N TYR A 60 -7.53 7.32 19.80
CA TYR A 60 -6.36 7.15 20.67
C TYR A 60 -6.28 8.23 21.75
N THR A 61 -6.48 9.50 21.37
CA THR A 61 -6.39 10.63 22.31
C THR A 61 -7.49 10.58 23.36
N LEU A 62 -8.71 10.23 22.98
CA LEU A 62 -9.82 10.04 23.92
C LEU A 62 -9.54 8.87 24.87
N ALA A 63 -9.06 7.73 24.36
CA ALA A 63 -8.67 6.60 25.21
C ALA A 63 -7.56 6.99 26.18
N TRP A 64 -6.55 7.75 25.74
CA TRP A 64 -5.47 8.22 26.60
C TRP A 64 -5.98 9.18 27.67
N GLN A 65 -6.84 10.14 27.33
CA GLN A 65 -7.38 11.10 28.30
C GLN A 65 -8.29 10.45 29.36
N GLN A 66 -9.06 9.43 28.98
CA GLN A 66 -10.11 8.87 29.82
C GLN A 66 -9.73 7.54 30.50
N LEU A 67 -8.81 6.78 29.92
CA LEU A 67 -8.48 5.42 30.35
C LEU A 67 -7.00 5.23 30.72
N ALA A 68 -6.15 6.25 30.58
CA ALA A 68 -4.75 6.12 30.96
C ALA A 68 -4.63 5.82 32.46
N LEU A 69 -3.90 4.75 32.77
CA LEU A 69 -3.61 4.32 34.14
C LEU A 69 -2.57 5.22 34.81
N VAL A 70 -1.62 5.73 34.03
CA VAL A 70 -0.58 6.66 34.46
C VAL A 70 -0.32 7.69 33.37
N GLU A 71 0.23 8.85 33.71
CA GLU A 71 0.65 9.85 32.72
C GLU A 71 2.17 9.76 32.50
N LEU A 72 2.59 9.16 31.37
CA LEU A 72 4.02 9.04 31.05
C LEU A 72 4.56 10.37 30.52
N SER A 73 5.71 10.81 31.05
CA SER A 73 6.29 12.08 30.64
C SER A 73 7.08 11.97 29.34
N ALA A 74 6.66 12.70 28.30
CA ALA A 74 7.43 12.84 27.06
C ALA A 74 8.80 13.52 27.25
N LYS A 75 9.11 14.07 28.43
CA LYS A 75 10.45 14.60 28.77
C LYS A 75 11.44 13.50 29.12
N SER A 76 10.97 12.30 29.44
CA SER A 76 11.82 11.20 29.89
C SER A 76 12.24 10.31 28.74
N LEU A 77 13.54 10.17 28.47
CA LEU A 77 14.05 9.37 27.36
C LEU A 77 13.58 7.90 27.40
N TRP A 78 13.47 7.32 28.60
CA TRP A 78 13.02 5.94 28.75
C TRP A 78 11.60 5.73 28.22
N VAL A 79 10.72 6.73 28.28
CA VAL A 79 9.35 6.66 27.75
C VAL A 79 9.37 6.48 26.24
N TRP A 80 10.31 7.13 25.55
CA TRP A 80 10.48 7.01 24.10
C TRP A 80 10.98 5.62 23.69
N VAL A 81 11.99 5.11 24.40
CA VAL A 81 12.53 3.76 24.16
C VAL A 81 11.46 2.70 24.44
N PHE A 82 10.79 2.80 25.60
CA PHE A 82 9.68 1.93 25.96
C PHE A 82 8.56 1.99 24.92
N ALA A 83 8.11 3.19 24.54
CA ALA A 83 7.03 3.36 23.58
C ALA A 83 7.40 2.83 22.20
N PHE A 84 8.65 2.95 21.76
CA PHE A 84 9.09 2.40 20.47
C PHE A 84 9.05 0.87 20.45
N VAL A 85 9.57 0.23 21.50
CA VAL A 85 9.51 -1.24 21.65
C VAL A 85 8.06 -1.71 21.81
N PHE A 86 7.25 -1.01 22.59
CA PHE A 86 5.84 -1.36 22.79
C PHE A 86 4.99 -1.13 21.54
N TYR A 87 5.28 -0.08 20.76
CA TYR A 87 4.66 0.12 19.46
C TYR A 87 4.96 -1.05 18.52
N ASP A 88 6.21 -1.50 18.46
CA ASP A 88 6.60 -2.64 17.62
C ASP A 88 5.92 -3.95 18.06
N PHE A 89 5.73 -4.14 19.36
CA PHE A 89 4.94 -5.25 19.89
C PHE A 89 3.45 -5.16 19.48
N CYS A 90 2.84 -3.99 19.58
CA CYS A 90 1.47 -3.76 19.08
C CYS A 90 1.38 -4.00 17.56
N TYR A 91 2.40 -3.55 16.81
CA TYR A 91 2.52 -3.77 15.38
C TYR A 91 2.57 -5.28 15.08
N TYR A 92 3.39 -6.06 15.78
CA TYR A 92 3.48 -7.52 15.61
C TYR A 92 2.10 -8.18 15.66
N TRP A 93 1.27 -7.83 16.65
CA TRP A 93 -0.08 -8.41 16.78
C TRP A 93 -1.04 -7.95 15.70
N ASN A 94 -1.01 -6.66 15.35
CA ASN A 94 -1.79 -6.13 14.24
C ASN A 94 -1.41 -6.84 12.93
N HIS A 95 -0.11 -7.01 12.70
CA HIS A 95 0.43 -7.60 11.50
C HIS A 95 0.13 -9.10 11.41
N ARG A 96 0.40 -9.85 12.47
CA ARG A 96 0.07 -11.27 12.58
C ARG A 96 -1.41 -11.54 12.32
N LEU A 97 -2.31 -10.80 12.98
CA LEU A 97 -3.74 -10.97 12.74
C LEU A 97 -4.17 -10.44 11.37
N GLY A 98 -3.42 -9.47 10.82
CA GLY A 98 -3.45 -9.06 9.41
C GLY A 98 -3.20 -10.20 8.44
N HIS A 99 -2.36 -11.17 8.77
CA HIS A 99 -2.15 -12.37 7.95
C HIS A 99 -3.09 -13.50 8.30
N GLU A 100 -3.44 -13.67 9.57
CA GLU A 100 -4.19 -14.83 10.03
C GLU A 100 -5.73 -14.68 9.99
N ARG A 101 -6.30 -13.48 9.80
CA ARG A 101 -7.76 -13.24 9.84
C ARG A 101 -8.30 -12.57 8.58
N ASN A 102 -9.35 -13.14 8.00
CA ASN A 102 -9.91 -12.73 6.70
C ASN A 102 -10.12 -11.21 6.54
N VAL A 103 -10.79 -10.52 7.47
CA VAL A 103 -11.06 -9.09 7.34
C VAL A 103 -9.81 -8.22 7.52
N LEU A 104 -8.88 -8.62 8.37
CA LEU A 104 -7.61 -7.93 8.56
C LEU A 104 -6.65 -8.21 7.41
N TRP A 105 -6.70 -9.41 6.83
CA TRP A 105 -6.05 -9.76 5.58
C TRP A 105 -6.60 -8.96 4.42
N ALA A 106 -7.92 -8.75 4.34
CA ALA A 106 -8.48 -7.86 3.34
C ALA A 106 -7.91 -6.42 3.46
N ALA A 107 -7.63 -5.99 4.69
CA ALA A 107 -6.97 -4.72 4.94
C ALA A 107 -5.45 -4.75 4.71
N HIS A 108 -4.78 -5.90 4.67
CA HIS A 108 -3.32 -5.99 4.61
C HIS A 108 -2.78 -6.55 3.28
N ALA A 109 -3.52 -7.43 2.61
CA ALA A 109 -3.15 -8.15 1.40
C ALA A 109 -2.63 -7.24 0.28
N VAL A 110 -3.11 -6.00 0.21
CA VAL A 110 -2.61 -4.99 -0.72
C VAL A 110 -1.09 -4.94 -0.69
N HIS A 111 -0.47 -4.96 0.49
CA HIS A 111 0.98 -4.91 0.65
C HIS A 111 1.71 -6.11 0.01
N HIS A 112 1.09 -7.29 0.05
CA HIS A 112 1.65 -8.55 -0.45
C HIS A 112 1.34 -8.87 -1.91
N GLN A 113 0.45 -8.11 -2.55
CA GLN A 113 -0.01 -8.41 -3.91
C GLN A 113 1.03 -8.22 -5.01
N SER A 114 2.13 -7.49 -4.75
CA SER A 114 3.20 -7.34 -5.74
C SER A 114 3.92 -8.68 -5.94
N GLU A 115 4.15 -9.03 -7.20
CA GLU A 115 4.87 -10.25 -7.57
C GLU A 115 6.36 -9.98 -7.82
N ASP A 116 6.75 -8.71 -7.68
CA ASP A 116 8.14 -8.27 -7.58
C ASP A 116 8.45 -7.82 -6.15
N TYR A 117 9.73 -7.74 -5.83
CA TYR A 117 10.16 -7.35 -4.49
C TYR A 117 11.34 -6.42 -4.57
N ASN A 118 11.09 -5.15 -4.23
CA ASN A 118 12.02 -4.03 -4.30
C ASN A 118 11.47 -2.86 -3.46
N LEU A 119 12.18 -1.73 -3.40
CA LEU A 119 11.81 -0.60 -2.54
C LEU A 119 10.46 0.05 -2.91
N SER A 120 9.95 -0.13 -4.13
CA SER A 120 8.59 0.32 -4.47
C SER A 120 7.50 -0.51 -3.77
N THR A 121 7.79 -1.79 -3.47
CA THR A 121 6.90 -2.68 -2.71
C THR A 121 6.69 -2.15 -1.28
N ALA A 122 7.69 -1.52 -0.66
CA ALA A 122 7.55 -0.88 0.65
C ALA A 122 6.43 0.17 0.67
N LEU A 123 6.24 0.87 -0.44
CA LEU A 123 5.25 1.93 -0.59
C LEU A 123 3.88 1.40 -1.04
N ARG A 124 3.74 0.10 -1.29
CA ARG A 124 2.45 -0.53 -1.59
C ARG A 124 1.61 -0.66 -0.32
N GLN A 125 0.96 0.44 0.05
CA GLN A 125 0.20 0.54 1.31
C GLN A 125 -1.31 0.40 1.06
N THR A 126 -2.00 -0.13 2.07
CA THR A 126 -3.48 -0.27 2.08
C THR A 126 -4.18 1.05 2.36
N SER A 127 -5.38 1.24 1.80
CA SER A 127 -6.28 2.35 2.15
C SER A 127 -7.34 1.96 3.20
N THR A 128 -7.42 0.69 3.61
CA THR A 128 -8.50 0.19 4.48
C THR A 128 -8.03 -0.23 5.88
N GLY A 129 -6.75 -0.04 6.21
CA GLY A 129 -6.19 -0.35 7.54
C GLY A 129 -6.88 0.39 8.70
N PHE A 130 -7.53 1.53 8.44
CA PHE A 130 -8.22 2.33 9.45
C PHE A 130 -9.45 1.65 10.07
N ILE A 131 -9.99 0.59 9.47
CA ILE A 131 -11.23 -0.05 9.94
C ILE A 131 -11.01 -0.68 11.33
N PHE A 132 -9.93 -1.45 11.48
CA PHE A 132 -9.63 -2.19 12.72
C PHE A 132 -8.22 -1.97 13.27
N GLY A 133 -7.28 -1.43 12.48
CA GLY A 133 -5.87 -1.33 12.88
C GLY A 133 -5.62 -0.50 14.14
N TRP A 134 -6.47 0.52 14.40
CA TRP A 134 -6.35 1.38 15.57
C TRP A 134 -6.53 0.65 16.91
N ILE A 135 -7.28 -0.46 16.92
CA ILE A 135 -7.60 -1.22 18.15
C ILE A 135 -6.32 -1.74 18.81
N PHE A 136 -5.35 -2.19 18.00
CA PHE A 136 -4.10 -2.80 18.47
C PHE A 136 -3.19 -1.82 19.20
N TYR A 137 -3.40 -0.53 19.02
CA TYR A 137 -2.59 0.53 19.65
C TYR A 137 -3.26 1.16 20.87
N LEU A 138 -4.54 0.87 21.15
CA LEU A 138 -5.22 1.32 22.37
C LEU A 138 -4.52 0.89 23.68
N PRO A 139 -3.88 -0.30 23.78
CA PRO A 139 -3.11 -0.64 24.98
C PRO A 139 -2.04 0.41 25.32
N MET A 140 -1.42 1.06 24.32
CA MET A 140 -0.46 2.13 24.57
C MET A 140 -1.11 3.36 25.20
N ALA A 141 -2.32 3.71 24.76
CA ALA A 141 -3.10 4.80 25.34
C ALA A 141 -3.48 4.50 26.80
N ILE A 142 -3.94 3.27 27.08
CA ILE A 142 -4.31 2.82 28.44
C ILE A 142 -3.09 2.80 29.36
N VAL A 143 -1.91 2.39 28.88
CA VAL A 143 -0.67 2.44 29.67
C VAL A 143 -0.21 3.88 29.92
N GLY A 144 -0.67 4.85 29.12
CA GLY A 144 -0.37 6.27 29.34
C GLY A 144 0.61 6.90 28.38
N VAL A 145 0.94 6.26 27.25
CA VAL A 145 1.87 6.82 26.25
C VAL A 145 1.24 8.05 25.59
N PRO A 146 1.84 9.26 25.71
CA PRO A 146 1.26 10.48 25.17
C PRO A 146 1.09 10.41 23.64
N PRO A 147 0.03 11.03 23.07
CA PRO A 147 -0.21 11.02 21.63
C PRO A 147 0.97 11.48 20.78
N LEU A 148 1.74 12.48 21.24
CA LEU A 148 2.95 12.95 20.55
C LEU A 148 4.02 11.85 20.44
N VAL A 149 4.25 11.11 21.53
CA VAL A 149 5.21 10.01 21.57
C VAL A 149 4.71 8.89 20.65
N PHE A 150 3.44 8.50 20.78
CA PHE A 150 2.79 7.48 19.95
C PHE A 150 2.93 7.75 18.44
N LEU A 151 2.56 8.95 17.99
CA LEU A 151 2.67 9.33 16.58
C LEU A 151 4.11 9.32 16.07
N THR A 152 5.06 9.76 16.90
CA THR A 152 6.46 9.84 16.52
C THR A 152 7.11 8.46 16.44
N VAL A 153 6.91 7.60 17.46
CA VAL A 153 7.48 6.24 17.42
C VAL A 153 6.84 5.39 16.32
N GLY A 154 5.55 5.60 16.03
CA GLY A 154 4.89 4.96 14.90
C GLY A 154 5.46 5.39 13.55
N ALA A 155 5.77 6.68 13.38
CA ALA A 155 6.44 7.16 12.17
C ALA A 155 7.86 6.57 12.05
N LEU A 156 8.64 6.51 13.13
CA LEU A 156 9.97 5.90 13.13
C LEU A 156 9.93 4.40 12.81
N ASN A 157 8.94 3.68 13.35
CA ASN A 157 8.73 2.27 13.07
C ASN A 157 8.41 2.05 11.58
N LEU A 158 7.49 2.84 11.01
CA LEU A 158 7.17 2.80 9.58
C LEU A 158 8.40 3.12 8.70
N LEU A 159 9.21 4.12 9.08
CA LEU A 159 10.43 4.47 8.35
C LEU A 159 11.45 3.34 8.35
N TYR A 160 11.61 2.63 9.47
CA TYR A 160 12.47 1.45 9.54
C TYR A 160 12.01 0.36 8.56
N GLN A 161 10.71 0.14 8.44
CA GLN A 161 10.16 -0.89 7.55
C GLN A 161 10.40 -0.62 6.06
N PHE A 162 10.86 0.58 5.65
CA PHE A 162 11.11 0.86 4.24
C PHE A 162 12.27 0.03 3.67
N TRP A 163 13.45 0.07 4.30
CA TRP A 163 14.68 -0.47 3.72
C TRP A 163 14.73 -1.99 3.64
N VAL A 164 13.88 -2.69 4.41
CA VAL A 164 13.81 -4.15 4.40
C VAL A 164 13.21 -4.71 3.09
N HIS A 165 12.63 -3.88 2.23
CA HIS A 165 12.06 -4.29 0.95
C HIS A 165 13.09 -4.29 -0.17
N THR A 166 14.08 -5.19 -0.10
CA THR A 166 15.07 -5.31 -1.16
C THR A 166 15.56 -6.74 -1.33
N ARG A 167 15.95 -7.08 -2.57
CA ARG A 167 16.65 -8.33 -2.91
C ARG A 167 18.17 -8.16 -2.98
N HIS A 168 18.67 -6.94 -2.78
CA HIS A 168 20.08 -6.60 -2.96
C HIS A 168 20.97 -6.88 -1.75
N ILE A 169 20.35 -7.12 -0.60
CA ILE A 169 21.02 -7.33 0.68
C ILE A 169 20.87 -8.81 1.06
N PRO A 170 21.99 -9.54 1.24
CA PRO A 170 21.98 -10.95 1.64
C PRO A 170 21.61 -11.07 3.12
N LYS A 171 21.71 -12.29 3.67
CA LYS A 171 21.59 -12.51 5.11
C LYS A 171 22.64 -11.69 5.88
N LEU A 172 22.25 -11.10 7.01
CA LEU A 172 23.09 -10.21 7.83
C LEU A 172 23.64 -10.88 9.10
N GLY A 173 23.47 -12.18 9.26
CA GLY A 173 24.04 -12.95 10.36
C GLY A 173 23.50 -12.52 11.72
N TRP A 174 24.37 -12.04 12.62
CA TRP A 174 23.99 -11.70 14.01
C TRP A 174 22.86 -10.66 14.09
N PHE A 175 22.76 -9.77 13.10
CA PHE A 175 21.75 -8.71 13.09
C PHE A 175 20.32 -9.28 12.98
N GLU A 176 20.15 -10.41 12.29
CA GLU A 176 18.86 -11.13 12.12
C GLU A 176 18.38 -11.85 13.38
N TRP A 177 19.16 -11.84 14.45
CA TRP A 177 18.72 -12.35 15.74
C TRP A 177 17.87 -11.34 16.51
N VAL A 178 18.04 -10.04 16.21
CA VAL A 178 17.39 -8.95 16.94
C VAL A 178 16.45 -8.16 16.04
N PHE A 179 16.87 -7.87 14.81
CA PHE A 179 16.18 -6.96 13.92
C PHE A 179 15.61 -7.67 12.69
N ILE A 180 14.50 -7.15 12.18
CA ILE A 180 13.98 -7.52 10.87
C ILE A 180 14.93 -7.01 9.80
N THR A 181 15.29 -7.89 8.88
CA THR A 181 16.18 -7.61 7.76
C THR A 181 15.50 -7.90 6.43
N PRO A 182 16.11 -7.50 5.30
CA PRO A 182 15.62 -7.89 3.99
C PRO A 182 15.44 -9.39 3.80
N SER A 183 16.28 -10.24 4.40
CA SER A 183 16.08 -11.70 4.30
C SER A 183 14.82 -12.15 5.02
N ASN A 184 14.62 -11.72 6.26
CA ASN A 184 13.41 -12.07 7.02
C ASN A 184 12.15 -11.55 6.34
N HIS A 185 12.20 -10.34 5.77
CA HIS A 185 11.05 -9.70 5.13
C HIS A 185 10.76 -10.26 3.73
N ARG A 186 11.75 -10.79 3.00
CA ARG A 186 11.49 -11.57 1.78
C ARG A 186 10.67 -12.82 2.07
N VAL A 187 11.04 -13.58 3.11
CA VAL A 187 10.27 -14.74 3.59
C VAL A 187 8.85 -14.33 3.93
N HIS A 188 8.68 -13.22 4.64
CA HIS A 188 7.37 -12.71 5.01
C HIS A 188 6.47 -12.41 3.79
N HIS A 189 7.05 -11.91 2.69
CA HIS A 189 6.33 -11.61 1.45
C HIS A 189 6.15 -12.80 0.51
N ALA A 190 6.61 -13.98 0.90
CA ALA A 190 6.55 -15.17 0.08
C ALA A 190 5.16 -15.82 0.09
N GLN A 191 4.80 -16.46 -1.01
CA GLN A 191 3.64 -17.36 -1.10
C GLN A 191 4.02 -18.85 -1.04
N ASN A 192 5.32 -19.17 -0.88
CA ASN A 192 5.76 -20.57 -0.70
C ASN A 192 5.18 -21.16 0.59
N PRO A 193 4.69 -22.42 0.59
CA PRO A 193 4.07 -23.02 1.77
C PRO A 193 4.92 -23.00 3.05
N VAL A 194 6.25 -23.14 2.94
CA VAL A 194 7.16 -23.11 4.11
C VAL A 194 7.28 -21.73 4.75
N TYR A 195 7.03 -20.67 3.98
CA TYR A 195 7.16 -19.28 4.38
C TYR A 195 5.84 -18.61 4.77
N MET A 196 4.70 -19.25 4.49
CA MET A 196 3.37 -18.73 4.83
C MET A 196 3.23 -18.49 6.33
N ASP A 197 2.65 -17.35 6.69
CA ASP A 197 2.33 -16.99 8.08
C ASP A 197 3.59 -16.92 8.99
N ARG A 198 4.65 -16.27 8.49
CA ARG A 198 5.96 -16.12 9.16
C ARG A 198 6.46 -14.67 9.21
N ASN A 199 7.35 -14.39 10.17
CA ASN A 199 8.14 -13.16 10.29
C ASN A 199 7.30 -11.86 10.29
N TYR A 200 6.42 -11.70 11.27
CA TYR A 200 5.50 -10.56 11.40
C TYR A 200 6.09 -9.30 12.06
N GLY A 201 7.28 -9.35 12.64
CA GLY A 201 7.91 -8.18 13.27
C GLY A 201 8.05 -7.02 12.29
N GLY A 202 7.92 -5.79 12.79
CA GLY A 202 8.16 -4.58 11.98
C GLY A 202 9.63 -4.16 12.05
N VAL A 203 10.14 -4.02 13.27
CA VAL A 203 11.54 -3.66 13.56
C VAL A 203 12.27 -4.83 14.21
N PHE A 204 11.66 -5.50 15.18
CA PHE A 204 12.32 -6.56 15.92
C PHE A 204 11.78 -7.95 15.54
N ILE A 205 12.69 -8.85 15.12
CA ILE A 205 12.37 -10.26 14.84
C ILE A 205 12.19 -11.09 16.13
N ILE A 206 12.51 -10.49 17.28
CA ILE A 206 12.42 -11.14 18.59
C ILE A 206 11.01 -11.66 18.89
N TRP A 207 9.96 -10.96 18.42
CA TRP A 207 8.58 -11.36 18.60
C TRP A 207 8.27 -12.66 17.87
N ASP A 208 8.76 -12.81 16.64
CA ASP A 208 8.60 -14.03 15.87
C ASP A 208 9.29 -15.23 16.50
N ARG A 209 10.46 -15.00 17.11
CA ARG A 209 11.17 -16.05 17.85
C ARG A 209 10.42 -16.42 19.13
N LEU A 210 9.91 -15.43 19.87
CA LEU A 210 9.17 -15.63 21.12
C LEU A 210 7.84 -16.36 20.89
N PHE A 211 7.12 -16.02 19.82
CA PHE A 211 5.78 -16.55 19.53
C PHE A 211 5.76 -17.67 18.48
N GLY A 212 6.94 -18.18 18.09
CA GLY A 212 7.07 -19.35 17.22
C GLY A 212 6.65 -19.12 15.78
N THR A 213 6.81 -17.91 15.25
CA THR A 213 6.48 -17.51 13.87
C THR A 213 7.73 -17.17 13.04
N PHE A 214 8.93 -17.36 13.59
CA PHE A 214 10.19 -17.17 12.87
C PHE A 214 10.40 -18.25 11.81
N GLN A 215 10.82 -17.84 10.61
CA GLN A 215 11.31 -18.71 9.56
C GLN A 215 12.48 -18.05 8.84
N GLU A 216 13.58 -18.79 8.70
CA GLU A 216 14.73 -18.34 7.92
C GLU A 216 14.46 -18.47 6.41
N GLU A 217 15.06 -17.58 5.61
CA GLU A 217 15.12 -17.73 4.15
C GLU A 217 16.03 -18.92 3.81
N LEU A 218 15.50 -19.96 3.17
CA LEU A 218 16.24 -21.17 2.83
C LEU A 218 16.86 -21.02 1.43
N ASP A 219 18.11 -21.44 1.28
CA ASP A 219 18.82 -21.32 -0.01
C ASP A 219 18.25 -22.30 -1.05
N GLU A 220 17.74 -23.44 -0.59
CA GLU A 220 17.11 -24.49 -1.39
C GLU A 220 15.66 -24.20 -1.80
N GLU A 221 15.01 -23.20 -1.19
CA GLU A 221 13.61 -22.81 -1.48
C GLU A 221 13.55 -21.32 -1.84
N PRO A 222 13.77 -20.97 -3.13
CA PRO A 222 13.71 -19.60 -3.59
C PRO A 222 12.35 -18.96 -3.34
N VAL A 223 12.36 -17.72 -2.84
CA VAL A 223 11.15 -16.96 -2.55
C VAL A 223 10.37 -16.64 -3.83
N ILE A 224 9.10 -17.03 -3.84
CA ILE A 224 8.10 -16.63 -4.83
C ILE A 224 7.20 -15.59 -4.18
N PHE A 225 7.17 -14.37 -4.73
CA PHE A 225 6.38 -13.25 -4.18
C PHE A 225 4.96 -13.23 -4.75
N GLY A 226 4.07 -12.53 -4.05
CA GLY A 226 2.66 -12.36 -4.41
C GLY A 226 1.74 -12.97 -3.38
N VAL A 227 0.47 -13.15 -3.76
CA VAL A 227 -0.56 -13.76 -2.93
C VAL A 227 -1.16 -14.99 -3.59
N THR A 228 -1.61 -15.95 -2.78
CA THR A 228 -2.16 -17.24 -3.24
C THR A 228 -3.41 -17.11 -4.10
N VAL A 229 -4.09 -15.96 -4.09
CA VAL A 229 -5.12 -15.59 -5.07
C VAL A 229 -4.66 -14.31 -5.75
N PRO A 230 -4.01 -14.40 -6.93
CA PRO A 230 -3.35 -13.26 -7.55
C PRO A 230 -4.30 -12.07 -7.79
N LEU A 231 -3.77 -10.86 -7.69
CA LEU A 231 -4.51 -9.65 -8.04
C LEU A 231 -4.86 -9.62 -9.54
N ALA A 232 -3.90 -10.01 -10.39
CA ALA A 232 -4.00 -10.01 -11.85
C ALA A 232 -4.57 -8.68 -12.41
N SER A 233 -4.14 -7.56 -11.83
CA SER A 233 -4.62 -6.22 -12.16
C SER A 233 -3.63 -5.13 -11.70
N TRP A 234 -3.54 -4.05 -12.47
CA TRP A 234 -2.84 -2.80 -12.14
C TRP A 234 -3.80 -1.72 -11.61
N ASN A 235 -5.03 -2.05 -11.27
CA ASN A 235 -5.99 -1.12 -10.67
C ASN A 235 -5.78 -1.02 -9.14
N PRO A 236 -5.34 0.14 -8.60
CA PRO A 236 -5.09 0.30 -7.17
C PRO A 236 -6.37 0.32 -6.32
N LEU A 237 -7.53 0.68 -6.90
CA LEU A 237 -8.82 0.57 -6.21
C LEU A 237 -9.22 -0.89 -6.07
N TRP A 238 -9.09 -1.68 -7.15
CA TRP A 238 -9.39 -3.11 -7.10
C TRP A 238 -8.43 -3.87 -6.19
N ALA A 239 -7.16 -3.48 -6.16
CA ALA A 239 -6.18 -4.01 -5.19
C ALA A 239 -6.70 -3.98 -3.75
N ASN A 240 -7.32 -2.86 -3.35
CA ASN A 240 -7.91 -2.66 -2.02
C ASN A 240 -9.25 -3.40 -1.81
N LEU A 241 -9.97 -3.77 -2.88
CA LEU A 241 -11.34 -4.29 -2.80
C LEU A 241 -11.46 -5.78 -3.08
N GLN A 242 -10.50 -6.38 -3.80
CA GLN A 242 -10.59 -7.76 -4.29
C GLN A 242 -10.89 -8.77 -3.19
N VAL A 243 -10.15 -8.71 -2.07
CA VAL A 243 -10.33 -9.66 -0.96
C VAL A 243 -11.70 -9.46 -0.28
N TYR A 244 -12.11 -8.21 -0.03
CA TYR A 244 -13.45 -7.90 0.50
C TYR A 244 -14.56 -8.41 -0.43
N ALA A 245 -14.39 -8.25 -1.75
CA ALA A 245 -15.35 -8.72 -2.74
C ALA A 245 -15.44 -10.26 -2.76
N HIS A 246 -14.33 -10.97 -2.59
CA HIS A 246 -14.33 -12.43 -2.46
C HIS A 246 -15.07 -12.87 -1.19
N LEU A 247 -14.75 -12.28 -0.03
CA LEU A 247 -15.43 -12.58 1.25
C LEU A 247 -16.93 -12.28 1.18
N TRP A 248 -17.31 -11.14 0.60
CA TRP A 248 -18.71 -10.78 0.39
C TRP A 248 -19.43 -11.76 -0.54
N ASN A 249 -18.78 -12.18 -1.62
CA ASN A 249 -19.35 -13.15 -2.55
C ASN A 249 -19.53 -14.54 -1.91
N ASP A 250 -18.62 -14.96 -1.05
CA ASP A 250 -18.79 -16.23 -0.32
C ASP A 250 -19.88 -16.10 0.75
N ALA A 251 -19.92 -14.98 1.49
CA ALA A 251 -20.96 -14.68 2.48
C ALA A 251 -22.37 -14.65 1.86
N ARG A 252 -22.53 -14.11 0.63
CA ARG A 252 -23.85 -14.10 -0.03
C ARG A 252 -24.25 -15.46 -0.60
N ARG A 253 -23.28 -16.31 -0.96
CA ARG A 253 -23.51 -17.62 -1.60
C ARG A 253 -23.78 -18.75 -0.61
N THR A 254 -23.27 -18.64 0.62
CA THR A 254 -23.49 -19.68 1.63
C THR A 254 -24.95 -19.72 2.08
N GLY A 255 -25.46 -20.94 2.29
CA GLY A 255 -26.78 -21.18 2.87
C GLY A 255 -26.83 -20.96 4.39
N SER A 256 -25.70 -21.00 5.09
CA SER A 256 -25.63 -20.82 6.54
C SER A 256 -25.62 -19.34 6.91
N ILE A 257 -26.60 -18.88 7.68
CA ILE A 257 -26.67 -17.50 8.20
C ILE A 257 -25.45 -17.20 9.10
N GLY A 258 -25.03 -18.16 9.92
CA GLY A 258 -23.85 -18.02 10.78
C GLY A 258 -22.56 -17.85 9.96
N ASP A 259 -22.47 -18.52 8.81
CA ASP A 259 -21.30 -18.47 7.93
C ASP A 259 -21.15 -17.12 7.26
N LYS A 260 -22.27 -16.42 6.99
CA LYS A 260 -22.26 -15.06 6.45
C LYS A 260 -21.56 -14.06 7.36
N LEU A 261 -21.63 -14.27 8.68
CA LEU A 261 -21.04 -13.39 9.68
C LEU A 261 -19.65 -13.86 10.13
N ARG A 262 -19.46 -15.16 10.39
CA ARG A 262 -18.17 -15.64 10.90
C ARG A 262 -17.05 -15.53 9.86
N ILE A 263 -17.36 -15.63 8.56
CA ILE A 263 -16.36 -15.59 7.48
C ILE A 263 -15.36 -14.44 7.61
N TRP A 264 -15.81 -13.27 8.06
CA TRP A 264 -14.97 -12.07 8.23
C TRP A 264 -13.87 -12.26 9.29
N PHE A 265 -14.11 -13.09 10.30
CA PHE A 265 -13.22 -13.28 11.45
C PHE A 265 -12.54 -14.66 11.48
N MET A 266 -12.91 -15.55 10.55
CA MET A 266 -12.26 -16.84 10.39
C MET A 266 -10.81 -16.69 9.89
N ARG A 267 -10.04 -17.79 10.00
CA ARG A 267 -8.67 -17.82 9.52
C ARG A 267 -8.58 -17.47 8.04
N THR A 268 -7.51 -16.80 7.63
CA THR A 268 -7.29 -16.43 6.23
C THR A 268 -7.38 -17.65 5.31
N GLY A 269 -8.18 -17.53 4.26
CA GLY A 269 -8.46 -18.62 3.32
C GLY A 269 -9.56 -19.59 3.74
N TRP A 270 -10.11 -19.46 4.96
CA TRP A 270 -11.34 -20.17 5.33
C TRP A 270 -12.53 -19.69 4.50
N ARG A 271 -13.31 -20.64 4.01
CA ARG A 271 -14.54 -20.41 3.22
C ARG A 271 -15.63 -21.34 3.76
N PRO A 272 -16.92 -20.95 3.68
CA PRO A 272 -18.03 -21.85 4.02
C PRO A 272 -17.97 -23.12 3.18
N GLU A 273 -18.17 -24.28 3.80
CA GLU A 273 -17.98 -25.60 3.15
C GLU A 273 -18.85 -25.75 1.90
N ASP A 274 -20.10 -25.31 1.98
CA ASP A 274 -21.07 -25.37 0.88
C ASP A 274 -20.65 -24.51 -0.32
N VAL A 275 -19.96 -23.40 -0.06
CA VAL A 275 -19.41 -22.51 -1.09
C VAL A 275 -18.09 -23.06 -1.63
N ALA A 276 -17.23 -23.60 -0.77
CA ALA A 276 -15.97 -24.22 -1.19
C ALA A 276 -16.20 -25.38 -2.17
N GLN A 277 -17.25 -26.19 -1.94
CA GLN A 277 -17.64 -27.28 -2.83
C GLN A 277 -18.28 -26.79 -4.14
N ARG A 278 -19.23 -25.84 -4.08
CA ARG A 278 -19.95 -25.35 -5.27
C ARG A 278 -19.16 -24.36 -6.13
N HIS A 279 -18.24 -23.63 -5.52
CA HIS A 279 -17.44 -22.58 -6.14
C HIS A 279 -15.97 -22.70 -5.70
N PRO A 280 -15.26 -23.76 -6.12
CA PRO A 280 -13.87 -23.97 -5.74
C PRO A 280 -12.99 -22.81 -6.23
N MET A 281 -12.00 -22.45 -5.42
CA MET A 281 -10.95 -21.49 -5.77
C MET A 281 -9.61 -22.22 -5.72
N PRO A 282 -9.13 -22.73 -6.87
CA PRO A 282 -7.86 -23.43 -6.91
C PRO A 282 -6.71 -22.47 -6.59
N LYS A 283 -5.75 -22.93 -5.80
CA LYS A 283 -4.50 -22.21 -5.57
C LYS A 283 -3.59 -22.42 -6.78
N PRO A 284 -2.84 -21.40 -7.24
CA PRO A 284 -1.86 -21.55 -8.31
C PRO A 284 -0.83 -22.62 -7.96
N ASP A 285 -0.43 -23.40 -8.96
CA ASP A 285 0.77 -24.23 -8.86
C ASP A 285 2.00 -23.32 -8.93
N LEU A 286 2.76 -23.28 -7.84
CA LEU A 286 3.95 -22.43 -7.73
C LEU A 286 5.07 -22.87 -8.69
N ALA A 287 5.12 -24.15 -9.07
CA ALA A 287 6.09 -24.63 -10.06
C ALA A 287 5.86 -24.03 -11.46
N ALA A 288 4.62 -23.61 -11.74
CA ALA A 288 4.22 -22.98 -12.99
C ALA A 288 3.84 -21.50 -12.82
N PHE A 289 4.21 -20.87 -11.69
CA PHE A 289 3.82 -19.50 -11.39
C PHE A 289 4.35 -18.53 -12.45
N ARG A 290 3.43 -17.76 -13.03
CA ARG A 290 3.76 -16.70 -13.98
C ARG A 290 3.25 -15.38 -13.43
N LYS A 291 4.18 -14.44 -13.33
CA LYS A 291 3.84 -13.08 -12.94
C LYS A 291 2.89 -12.47 -13.95
N PHE A 292 1.83 -11.84 -13.48
CA PHE A 292 0.92 -11.06 -14.29
C PHE A 292 1.67 -9.89 -14.94
N ASP A 293 1.61 -9.80 -16.26
CA ASP A 293 2.12 -8.65 -16.99
C ASP A 293 1.29 -8.41 -18.25
N VAL A 294 1.20 -7.14 -18.64
CA VAL A 294 0.58 -6.72 -19.89
C VAL A 294 1.65 -5.96 -20.68
N PRO A 295 2.15 -6.53 -21.79
CA PRO A 295 3.17 -5.87 -22.59
C PRO A 295 2.70 -4.51 -23.10
N LEU A 296 3.55 -3.50 -22.97
CA LEU A 296 3.30 -2.13 -23.42
C LEU A 296 4.45 -1.65 -24.31
N THR A 297 4.13 -0.85 -25.32
CA THR A 297 5.15 -0.13 -26.07
C THR A 297 5.83 0.91 -25.17
N ARG A 298 7.09 1.26 -25.49
CA ARG A 298 7.85 2.26 -24.73
C ARG A 298 7.11 3.60 -24.62
N GLY A 299 6.38 4.00 -25.66
CA GLY A 299 5.57 5.23 -25.64
C GLY A 299 4.46 5.19 -24.60
N ARG A 300 3.71 4.09 -24.51
CA ARG A 300 2.65 3.92 -23.50
C ARG A 300 3.21 3.85 -22.08
N GLN A 301 4.37 3.23 -21.91
CA GLN A 301 5.10 3.17 -20.65
C GLN A 301 5.52 4.58 -20.18
N TRP A 302 6.15 5.36 -21.06
CA TRP A 302 6.53 6.75 -20.77
C TRP A 302 5.33 7.62 -20.43
N TYR A 303 4.25 7.49 -21.21
CA TYR A 303 3.02 8.21 -20.94
C TYR A 303 2.50 7.91 -19.53
N ALA A 304 2.34 6.62 -19.17
CA ALA A 304 1.89 6.22 -17.84
C ALA A 304 2.80 6.76 -16.72
N GLY A 305 4.11 6.68 -16.90
CA GLY A 305 5.09 7.21 -15.94
C GLY A 305 4.98 8.72 -15.74
N LEU A 306 4.81 9.49 -16.83
CA LEU A 306 4.62 10.94 -16.75
C LEU A 306 3.30 11.31 -16.06
N GLN A 307 2.21 10.62 -16.39
CA GLN A 307 0.93 10.84 -15.71
C GLN A 307 1.07 10.55 -14.23
N PHE A 308 1.67 9.42 -13.88
CA PHE A 308 1.90 9.04 -12.48
C PHE A 308 2.74 10.06 -11.71
N ALA A 309 3.81 10.58 -12.31
CA ALA A 309 4.64 11.62 -11.68
C ALA A 309 3.82 12.88 -11.31
N THR A 310 2.86 13.28 -12.14
CA THR A 310 1.93 14.37 -11.80
C THR A 310 1.09 14.04 -10.57
N TYR A 311 0.55 12.82 -10.46
CA TYR A 311 -0.20 12.40 -9.27
C TYR A 311 0.68 12.34 -8.02
N VAL A 312 1.96 11.98 -8.12
CA VAL A 312 2.88 12.06 -6.97
C VAL A 312 3.06 13.50 -6.51
N VAL A 313 3.29 14.44 -7.44
CA VAL A 313 3.46 15.87 -7.11
C VAL A 313 2.19 16.45 -6.50
N VAL A 314 1.02 16.24 -7.14
CA VAL A 314 -0.26 16.75 -6.64
C VAL A 314 -0.65 16.08 -5.33
N GLY A 315 -0.43 14.77 -5.19
CA GLY A 315 -0.65 14.04 -3.94
C GLY A 315 0.21 14.58 -2.80
N THR A 316 1.50 14.84 -3.06
CA THR A 316 2.42 15.44 -2.08
C THR A 316 1.96 16.84 -1.66
N TRP A 317 1.54 17.67 -2.62
CA TRP A 317 0.95 18.97 -2.34
C TRP A 317 -0.32 18.85 -1.49
N LEU A 318 -1.24 17.95 -1.84
CA LEU A 318 -2.48 17.69 -1.10
C LEU A 318 -2.20 17.26 0.34
N LEU A 319 -1.14 16.50 0.60
CA LEU A 319 -0.73 16.15 1.98
C LEU A 319 -0.21 17.35 2.78
N GLY A 320 0.43 18.30 2.11
CA GLY A 320 0.94 19.52 2.75
C GLY A 320 -0.16 20.50 3.15
N VAL A 321 -1.25 20.55 2.40
CA VAL A 321 -2.33 21.54 2.62
C VAL A 321 -3.64 20.94 3.15
N GLY A 322 -3.88 19.66 2.90
CA GLY A 322 -5.16 19.00 3.13
C GLY A 322 -5.51 18.77 4.60
N GLU A 323 -4.53 18.75 5.52
CA GLU A 323 -4.81 18.57 6.96
C GLU A 323 -5.72 19.68 7.53
N HIS A 324 -5.81 20.83 6.87
CA HIS A 324 -6.65 21.97 7.28
C HIS A 324 -7.95 22.11 6.47
N TRP A 325 -8.18 21.25 5.47
CA TRP A 325 -9.34 21.34 4.62
C TRP A 325 -10.57 20.73 5.28
N GLN A 326 -11.74 21.25 4.92
CA GLN A 326 -13.01 20.62 5.28
C GLN A 326 -13.17 19.29 4.55
N VAL A 327 -14.09 18.45 5.04
CA VAL A 327 -14.33 17.10 4.50
C VAL A 327 -14.70 17.13 3.02
N LEU A 328 -15.57 18.04 2.59
CA LEU A 328 -16.04 18.07 1.19
C LEU A 328 -14.89 18.35 0.18
N PRO A 329 -14.08 19.42 0.33
CA PRO A 329 -12.88 19.60 -0.49
C PRO A 329 -11.89 18.43 -0.46
N LEU A 330 -11.71 17.81 0.71
CA LEU A 330 -10.86 16.61 0.83
C LEU A 330 -11.39 15.44 0.01
N VAL A 331 -12.71 15.19 0.07
CA VAL A 331 -13.35 14.14 -0.73
C VAL A 331 -13.22 14.42 -2.22
N ILE A 332 -13.34 15.69 -2.66
CA ILE A 332 -13.14 16.09 -4.05
C ILE A 332 -11.70 15.81 -4.48
N GLY A 333 -10.71 16.28 -3.72
CA GLY A 333 -9.29 16.07 -4.01
C GLY A 333 -8.92 14.59 -4.03
N TRP A 334 -9.38 13.83 -3.04
CA TRP A 334 -9.19 12.39 -2.97
C TRP A 334 -9.86 11.66 -4.15
N SER A 335 -11.07 12.03 -4.54
CA SER A 335 -11.78 11.41 -5.67
C SER A 335 -11.04 11.64 -6.98
N TRP A 336 -10.49 12.83 -7.18
CA TRP A 336 -9.65 13.14 -8.34
C TRP A 336 -8.37 12.28 -8.36
N MET A 337 -7.70 12.13 -7.21
CA MET A 337 -6.54 11.24 -7.05
C MET A 337 -6.91 9.78 -7.37
N ALA A 338 -7.95 9.25 -6.73
CA ALA A 338 -8.41 7.88 -6.89
C ALA A 338 -8.80 7.56 -8.34
N PHE A 339 -9.56 8.44 -9.00
CA PHE A 339 -9.96 8.27 -10.39
C PHE A 339 -8.77 8.30 -11.35
N GLY A 340 -7.80 9.18 -11.09
CA GLY A 340 -6.59 9.26 -11.89
C GLY A 340 -5.71 8.03 -11.82
N LEU A 341 -5.43 7.55 -10.61
CA LEU A 341 -4.66 6.33 -10.38
C LEU A 341 -5.38 5.09 -10.95
N TYR A 342 -6.71 5.04 -10.84
CA TYR A 342 -7.53 4.02 -11.52
C TYR A 342 -7.34 4.04 -13.04
N THR A 343 -7.37 5.24 -13.64
CA THR A 343 -7.20 5.42 -15.08
C THR A 343 -5.81 4.98 -15.54
N ILE A 344 -4.75 5.31 -14.78
CA ILE A 344 -3.39 4.82 -15.04
C ILE A 344 -3.34 3.29 -14.98
N GLY A 345 -3.99 2.67 -13.99
CA GLY A 345 -4.11 1.20 -13.92
C GLY A 345 -4.77 0.59 -15.15
N CYS A 346 -5.90 1.15 -15.59
CA CYS A 346 -6.59 0.73 -16.81
C CYS A 346 -5.73 0.90 -18.07
N TRP A 347 -4.92 1.97 -18.12
CA TRP A 347 -3.98 2.23 -19.20
C TRP A 347 -2.86 1.18 -19.25
N LEU A 348 -2.28 0.86 -18.09
CA LEU A 348 -1.24 -0.17 -17.97
C LEU A 348 -1.75 -1.56 -18.35
N GLU A 349 -3.01 -1.85 -18.10
CA GLU A 349 -3.67 -3.10 -18.51
C GLU A 349 -4.12 -3.11 -19.98
N SER A 350 -3.91 -2.03 -20.74
CA SER A 350 -4.39 -1.89 -22.12
C SER A 350 -5.88 -2.22 -22.31
N ARG A 351 -6.73 -1.84 -21.34
CA ARG A 351 -8.19 -2.03 -21.44
C ARG A 351 -8.75 -1.30 -22.67
N SER A 352 -9.74 -1.90 -23.32
CA SER A 352 -10.38 -1.34 -24.53
C SER A 352 -11.00 0.05 -24.30
N TRP A 353 -11.39 0.36 -23.05
CA TRP A 353 -11.94 1.66 -22.65
C TRP A 353 -10.91 2.61 -22.01
N ALA A 354 -9.63 2.24 -21.91
CA ALA A 354 -8.61 3.04 -21.23
C ALA A 354 -8.48 4.45 -21.84
N LEU A 355 -8.55 4.57 -23.17
CA LEU A 355 -8.53 5.86 -23.86
C LEU A 355 -9.71 6.75 -23.45
N ARG A 356 -10.92 6.19 -23.36
CA ARG A 356 -12.12 6.97 -23.01
C ARG A 356 -12.03 7.50 -21.59
N LEU A 357 -11.53 6.66 -20.67
CA LEU A 357 -11.27 7.08 -19.29
C LEU A 357 -10.20 8.16 -19.23
N GLU A 358 -9.15 8.04 -20.03
CA GLU A 358 -8.08 9.04 -20.06
C GLU A 358 -8.56 10.39 -20.58
N LEU A 359 -9.34 10.42 -21.67
CA LEU A 359 -9.97 11.65 -22.15
C LEU A 359 -10.89 12.26 -21.08
N LEU A 360 -11.69 11.43 -20.41
CA LEU A 360 -12.55 11.89 -19.31
C LEU A 360 -11.73 12.47 -18.16
N ARG A 361 -10.63 11.84 -17.76
CA ARG A 361 -9.71 12.33 -16.72
C ARG A 361 -9.15 13.71 -17.05
N LEU A 362 -8.75 13.94 -18.29
CA LEU A 362 -8.26 15.24 -18.75
C LEU A 362 -9.37 16.30 -18.74
N VAL A 363 -10.59 15.95 -19.17
CA VAL A 363 -11.75 16.87 -19.15
C VAL A 363 -12.15 17.24 -17.72
N LEU A 364 -12.08 16.30 -16.77
CA LEU A 364 -12.48 16.51 -15.38
C LEU A 364 -11.51 17.36 -14.55
N ASN A 365 -10.33 17.67 -15.07
CA ASN A 365 -9.34 18.49 -14.37
C ASN A 365 -9.86 19.90 -14.03
N MET A 366 -10.44 20.61 -15.00
CA MET A 366 -10.98 21.97 -14.76
C MET A 366 -12.23 21.97 -13.87
N PRO A 367 -13.21 21.06 -14.06
CA PRO A 367 -14.31 20.88 -13.10
C PRO A 367 -13.84 20.59 -11.68
N ALA A 368 -12.80 19.77 -11.48
CA ALA A 368 -12.26 19.49 -10.15
C ALA A 368 -11.70 20.75 -9.47
N VAL A 369 -10.96 21.58 -10.21
CA VAL A 369 -10.47 22.89 -9.73
C VAL A 369 -11.63 23.81 -9.35
N ALA A 370 -12.66 23.90 -10.19
CA ALA A 370 -13.84 24.72 -9.90
C ALA A 370 -14.59 24.19 -8.66
N ALA A 371 -14.69 22.87 -8.49
CA ALA A 371 -15.33 22.25 -7.33
C ALA A 371 -14.55 22.51 -6.03
N LEU A 372 -13.21 22.48 -6.07
CA LEU A 372 -12.36 22.86 -4.93
C LEU A 372 -12.55 24.33 -4.55
N ALA A 373 -12.57 25.24 -5.54
CA ALA A 373 -12.81 26.66 -5.31
C ALA A 373 -14.20 26.91 -4.72
N TRP A 374 -15.23 26.23 -5.22
CA TRP A 374 -16.58 26.28 -4.66
C TRP A 374 -16.64 25.75 -3.23
N GLY A 375 -15.84 24.74 -2.90
CA GLY A 375 -15.63 24.24 -1.54
C GLY A 375 -14.81 25.14 -0.63
N GLY A 376 -14.49 26.37 -1.05
CA GLY A 376 -13.76 27.36 -0.25
C GLY A 376 -12.24 27.19 -0.24
N ILE A 377 -11.68 26.39 -1.16
CA ILE A 377 -10.23 26.22 -1.28
C ILE A 377 -9.66 27.26 -2.25
N GLU A 378 -8.84 28.16 -1.71
CA GLU A 378 -8.07 29.11 -2.51
C GLU A 378 -6.82 28.43 -3.07
N LEU A 379 -6.88 28.07 -4.35
CA LEU A 379 -5.72 27.53 -5.06
C LEU A 379 -4.77 28.67 -5.48
N PRO A 380 -3.45 28.43 -5.52
CA PRO A 380 -2.51 29.37 -6.10
C PRO A 380 -2.92 29.75 -7.54
N GLN A 381 -2.77 31.02 -7.92
CA GLN A 381 -3.22 31.51 -9.23
C GLN A 381 -2.63 30.73 -10.43
N TRP A 382 -1.43 30.17 -10.27
CA TRP A 382 -0.78 29.37 -11.30
C TRP A 382 -1.35 27.94 -11.44
N ALA A 383 -2.04 27.41 -10.43
CA ALA A 383 -2.44 26.00 -10.38
C ALA A 383 -3.45 25.60 -11.47
N PRO A 384 -4.54 26.37 -11.73
CA PRO A 384 -5.45 26.07 -12.83
C PRO A 384 -4.75 26.08 -14.20
N TRP A 385 -3.83 27.02 -14.42
CA TRP A 385 -3.06 27.12 -15.66
C TRP A 385 -2.10 25.95 -15.84
N ALA A 386 -1.37 25.57 -14.78
CA ALA A 386 -0.49 24.41 -14.80
C ALA A 386 -1.27 23.13 -15.14
N LEU A 387 -2.47 22.96 -14.56
CA LEU A 387 -3.33 21.80 -14.83
C LEU A 387 -3.90 21.82 -16.26
N ALA A 388 -4.24 22.99 -16.80
CA ALA A 388 -4.68 23.14 -18.19
C ALA A 388 -3.56 22.81 -19.18
N VAL A 389 -2.34 23.31 -18.95
CA VAL A 389 -1.16 22.99 -19.75
C VAL A 389 -0.85 21.50 -19.70
N TYR A 390 -0.86 20.91 -18.50
CA TYR A 390 -0.72 19.47 -18.31
C TYR A 390 -1.77 18.67 -19.11
N SER A 391 -3.02 19.11 -19.10
CA SER A 391 -4.11 18.46 -19.81
C SER A 391 -3.90 18.49 -21.32
N LEU A 392 -3.48 19.64 -21.85
CA LEU A 392 -3.16 19.82 -23.27
C LEU A 392 -1.96 18.96 -23.70
N LEU A 393 -0.86 18.99 -22.93
CA LEU A 393 0.33 18.18 -23.23
C LEU A 393 0.03 16.67 -23.19
N SER A 394 -0.79 16.24 -22.23
CA SER A 394 -1.25 14.84 -22.15
C SER A 394 -2.09 14.47 -23.37
N LEU A 395 -3.02 15.34 -23.80
CA LEU A 395 -3.80 15.13 -25.01
C LEU A 395 -2.92 15.03 -26.27
N ILE A 396 -1.93 15.92 -26.41
CA ILE A 396 -0.96 15.86 -27.52
C ILE A 396 -0.19 14.53 -27.49
N GLY A 397 0.27 14.11 -26.31
CA GLY A 397 0.93 12.83 -26.12
C GLY A 397 0.07 11.64 -26.55
N LEU A 398 -1.20 11.62 -26.15
CA LEU A 398 -2.16 10.58 -26.56
C LEU A 398 -2.36 10.53 -28.07
N LEU A 399 -2.54 11.68 -28.71
CA LEU A 399 -2.69 11.76 -30.16
C LEU A 399 -1.42 11.26 -30.88
N GLY A 400 -0.24 11.60 -30.35
CA GLY A 400 1.04 11.11 -30.86
C GLY A 400 1.15 9.58 -30.78
N LEU A 401 0.78 9.00 -29.64
CA LEU A 401 0.77 7.54 -29.45
C LEU A 401 -0.19 6.85 -30.41
N GLN A 402 -1.42 7.35 -30.56
CA GLN A 402 -2.39 6.77 -31.48
C GLN A 402 -1.93 6.81 -32.94
N ARG A 403 -1.23 7.88 -33.33
CA ARG A 403 -0.66 7.97 -34.68
C ARG A 403 0.46 6.94 -34.86
N ALA A 404 1.36 6.83 -33.89
CA ALA A 404 2.47 5.87 -33.93
C ALA A 404 1.98 4.41 -33.98
N GLU A 405 0.92 4.07 -33.24
CA GLU A 405 0.34 2.71 -33.24
C GLU A 405 -0.39 2.35 -34.54
N ARG A 406 -0.75 3.33 -35.37
CA ARG A 406 -1.37 3.10 -36.69
C ARG A 406 -0.36 2.97 -37.83
N LEU A 407 0.90 3.37 -37.61
CA LEU A 407 1.95 3.21 -38.62
C LEU A 407 2.41 1.74 -38.66
N PRO A 408 2.75 1.19 -39.84
CA PRO A 408 3.34 -0.14 -39.94
C PRO A 408 4.62 -0.16 -39.09
N GLN A 409 4.75 -1.16 -38.22
CA GLN A 409 6.03 -1.41 -37.56
C GLN A 409 6.98 -1.93 -38.64
N ALA A 410 8.09 -1.23 -38.89
CA ALA A 410 9.14 -1.74 -39.75
C ALA A 410 9.81 -2.91 -39.01
N ASP A 411 9.71 -4.10 -39.62
CA ASP A 411 10.29 -5.36 -39.12
C ASP A 411 11.82 -5.30 -38.97
#